data_AF-A0A2E1AV59-F1
#
_entry.id   AF-A0A2E1AV59-F1
#
_cell.length_a   1.000
_cell.length_b   1.000
_cell.length_c   1.000
_cell.angle_alpha   90.00
_cell.angle_beta   90.00
_cell.angle_gamma   90.00
#
_symmetry.space_group_name_H-M   'P 1'
#
loop_
_entity.id
_entity.type
_entity.pdbx_description
1 polymer ?
#
loop_
_entity_poly.entity_id
_entity_poly.type
_entity_poly.pdbx_seq_one_letter_code
_entity_poly.pdbx_strand_id
1 'polypeptide(L)' 'MWAFVGFNTGSGLGTKVYICKGKSSKRYHYDKYCRGLSNCSTKTYEVSLSEAKELGRTLCGWED' A
#
# COMPACT_ATOMS: atom_id res chain seq x y z
N MET A 1 -4.18 1.69 -43.57
CA MET A 1 -4.88 2.89 -43.11
C MET A 1 -5.26 2.66 -41.63
N TRP A 2 -4.43 3.16 -40.69
CA TRP A 2 -4.73 3.52 -39.28
C TRP A 2 -5.22 2.38 -38.34
N ALA A 3 -4.73 2.13 -37.14
CA ALA A 3 -3.68 2.72 -36.32
C ALA A 3 -3.29 1.69 -35.23
N PHE A 4 -2.06 1.79 -34.76
CA PHE A 4 -1.61 1.27 -33.47
C PHE A 4 -2.54 1.75 -32.35
N VAL A 5 -2.96 0.86 -31.46
CA VAL A 5 -2.94 1.17 -30.02
C VAL A 5 -2.50 -0.11 -29.30
N GLY A 6 -1.19 -0.20 -29.06
CA GLY A 6 -0.67 -1.15 -28.09
C GLY A 6 -1.37 -0.90 -26.76
N PHE A 7 -1.79 -1.98 -26.10
CA PHE A 7 -2.31 -1.92 -24.75
C PHE A 7 -1.26 -1.21 -23.91
N ASN A 8 -1.58 0.02 -23.49
CA ASN A 8 -0.74 0.79 -22.59
C ASN A 8 -0.65 -0.05 -21.32
N THR A 9 0.42 -0.82 -21.18
CA THR A 9 0.81 -1.36 -19.89
C THR A 9 1.21 -0.15 -19.08
N GLY A 10 0.21 0.52 -18.51
CA GLY A 10 0.38 1.52 -17.48
C GLY A 10 0.98 0.78 -16.29
N SER A 11 2.30 0.66 -16.29
CA SER A 11 3.08 0.42 -15.09
C SER A 11 2.84 1.64 -14.22
N GLY A 12 1.73 1.63 -13.49
CA GLY A 12 1.49 2.60 -12.44
C GLY A 12 2.71 2.58 -11.56
N LEU A 13 3.41 3.70 -11.49
CA LEU A 13 4.30 4.04 -10.38
C LEU A 13 3.43 4.16 -9.12
N GLY A 14 2.84 3.03 -8.72
CA GLY A 14 2.07 2.90 -7.51
C GLY A 14 3.06 3.01 -6.38
N THR A 15 2.96 4.10 -5.62
CA THR A 15 3.61 4.22 -4.32
C THR A 15 3.32 2.94 -3.54
N LYS A 16 4.37 2.17 -3.28
CA LYS A 16 4.26 0.95 -2.49
C LYS A 16 4.18 1.34 -1.03
N VAL A 17 3.29 0.66 -0.32
CA VAL A 17 3.03 0.90 1.10
C VAL A 17 3.04 -0.44 1.83
N TYR A 18 3.41 -0.39 3.10
CA TYR A 18 3.40 -1.51 4.01
C TYR A 18 2.09 -1.56 4.78
N ILE A 19 1.44 -2.71 4.76
CA ILE A 19 0.26 -2.98 5.58
C ILE A 19 0.53 -4.13 6.53
N CYS A 20 0.02 -4.03 7.75
CA CYS A 20 -0.07 -5.17 8.64
C CYS A 20 -1.42 -5.87 8.42
N LYS A 21 -1.44 -7.21 8.28
CA LYS A 21 -2.68 -8.00 8.17
C LYS A 21 -3.25 -8.45 9.53
N GLY A 22 -2.77 -7.87 10.64
CA GLY A 22 -3.32 -8.11 11.97
C GLY A 22 -4.79 -7.69 12.06
N LYS A 23 -5.56 -8.35 12.94
CA LYS A 23 -7.00 -8.08 13.15
C LYS A 23 -7.32 -6.61 13.48
N SER A 24 -6.40 -5.92 14.16
CA SER A 24 -6.54 -4.52 14.58
C SER A 24 -5.95 -3.51 13.57
N SER A 25 -5.18 -3.99 12.60
CA SER A 25 -4.56 -3.11 11.61
C SER A 25 -5.64 -2.64 10.65
N LYS A 26 -5.83 -1.32 10.56
CA LYS A 26 -6.69 -0.63 9.58
C LYS A 26 -5.91 0.43 8.81
N ARG A 27 -4.59 0.50 9.03
CA ARG A 27 -3.74 1.56 8.51
C ARG A 27 -2.69 1.00 7.54
N TYR A 28 -2.26 1.82 6.60
CA TYR A 28 -1.11 1.59 5.76
C TYR A 28 0.02 2.56 6.15
N HIS A 29 1.25 2.15 5.86
CA HIS A 29 2.49 2.78 6.27
C HIS A 29 3.39 2.95 5.05
N TYR A 30 4.08 4.07 4.90
CA TYR A 30 5.12 4.23 3.89
C TYR A 30 6.44 3.63 4.38
N ASP A 31 6.69 3.70 5.68
CA ASP A 31 7.88 3.12 6.29
C ASP A 31 7.59 1.80 7.01
N LYS A 32 8.43 0.78 6.78
CA LYS A 32 8.31 -0.54 7.42
C LYS A 32 8.68 -0.54 8.90
N TYR A 33 9.37 0.49 9.38
CA TYR A 33 9.79 0.71 10.76
C TYR A 33 8.92 1.76 11.48
N CYS A 34 7.78 2.15 10.91
CA CYS A 34 6.85 3.07 11.56
C CYS A 34 6.51 2.61 12.99
N ARG A 35 6.44 3.55 13.94
CA ARG A 35 6.00 3.29 15.33
C ARG A 35 4.61 2.64 15.41
N GLY A 36 3.76 2.86 14.41
CA GLY A 36 2.46 2.20 14.31
C GLY A 36 2.55 0.70 14.01
N LEU A 37 3.65 0.24 13.41
CA LEU A 37 3.91 -1.16 13.08
C LEU A 37 4.54 -1.96 14.23
N SER A 38 4.98 -1.30 15.31
CA SER A 38 5.60 -1.95 16.47
C SER A 38 4.70 -3.00 17.14
N ASN A 39 3.38 -2.81 17.04
CA ASN A 39 2.38 -3.74 17.57
C ASN A 39 1.93 -4.80 16.53
N CYS A 40 2.49 -4.81 15.32
CA CYS A 40 2.17 -5.82 14.34
C CYS A 40 2.75 -7.17 14.80
N SER A 41 1.89 -8.07 15.27
CA SER A 41 2.30 -9.41 15.72
C SER A 41 2.64 -10.38 14.59
N THR A 42 2.45 -9.97 13.34
CA THR A 42 2.69 -10.76 12.13
C THR A 42 3.65 -10.02 11.19
N LYS A 43 3.79 -10.49 9.95
CA LYS A 43 4.63 -9.84 8.94
C LYS A 43 3.93 -8.62 8.34
N THR A 44 4.72 -7.63 7.96
CA THR A 44 4.31 -6.53 7.08
C THR A 44 4.25 -6.99 5.63
N TYR A 45 3.20 -6.62 4.93
CA TYR A 45 2.99 -6.92 3.52
C TYR A 45 3.15 -5.64 2.72
N GLU A 46 3.95 -5.69 1.66
CA GLU A 46 4.07 -4.60 0.70
C GLU A 46 2.94 -4.72 -0.32
N VAL A 47 2.11 -3.68 -0.42
CA VAL A 47 0.99 -3.57 -1.35
C VAL A 47 1.05 -2.21 -2.05
N SER A 48 0.27 -2.04 -3.11
CA SER A 48 0.13 -0.72 -3.73
C SER A 48 -0.73 0.21 -2.89
N LEU A 49 -0.48 1.52 -2.94
CA LEU A 49 -1.31 2.52 -2.24
C LEU A 49 -2.78 2.46 -2.70
N SER A 50 -3.02 2.21 -3.99
CA SER A 50 -4.35 1.95 -4.53
C SER A 50 -5.02 0.76 -3.85
N GLU A 51 -4.33 -0.39 -3.79
CA GLU A 51 -4.85 -1.59 -3.13
C GLU A 51 -5.12 -1.35 -1.64
N ALA A 52 -4.22 -0.62 -0.94
CA ALA A 52 -4.44 -0.26 0.45
C ALA A 52 -5.71 0.59 0.64
N LYS A 53 -5.96 1.56 -0.26
CA LYS A 53 -7.18 2.38 -0.26
C LYS A 53 -8.43 1.55 -0.60
N GLU A 54 -8.34 0.65 -1.56
CA GLU A 54 -9.43 -0.27 -1.93
C GLU A 54 -9.80 -1.22 -0.79
N LEU A 55 -8.80 -1.67 -0.02
CA LEU A 55 -9.00 -2.43 1.22
C LEU A 55 -9.56 -1.59 2.39
N GLY A 56 -9.88 -0.31 2.16
CA GLY A 56 -10.40 0.61 3.16
C GLY A 56 -9.38 0.98 4.24
N ARG A 57 -8.08 0.88 3.93
CA ARG A 57 -7.00 1.24 4.86
C ARG A 57 -6.71 2.73 4.77
N THR A 58 -6.40 3.33 5.92
CA THR A 58 -6.10 4.76 6.03
C THR A 58 -4.62 5.00 6.33
N LEU A 59 -4.09 6.19 6.06
CA LEU A 59 -2.71 6.52 6.41
C LEU A 59 -2.47 6.41 7.93
N CYS A 60 -1.29 5.93 8.31
CA CYS A 60 -0.84 5.99 9.70
C CYS A 60 -0.50 7.44 10.09
N GLY A 61 -1.00 7.91 11.24
CA GLY A 61 -0.73 9.28 11.71
C GLY A 61 0.66 9.48 12.34
N TRP A 62 1.47 8.42 12.39
CA TRP A 62 2.83 8.42 12.94
C TRP A 62 3.92 8.39 11.86
N GLU A 63 3.52 8.50 10.60
CA GLU A 63 4.42 8.73 9.46
C GLU A 63 4.85 10.21 9.54
N ASP A 64 5.89 10.47 10.33
CA ASP A 64 6.60 11.76 10.41
C ASP A 64 7.80 11.74 9.46
#